data_AF-A0A1J5PTT7-F1
#
_entry.id   AF-A0A1J5PTT7-F1
#
_cell.length_a   1.000
_cell.length_b   1.000
_cell.length_c   1.000
_cell.angle_alpha   90.00
_cell.angle_beta   90.00
_cell.angle_gamma   90.00
#
_symmetry.space_group_name_H-M   'P 1'
#
loop_
_entity.id
_entity.type
_entity.pdbx_description
1 polymer ?
#
loop_
_entity_poly.entity_id
_entity_poly.type
_entity_poly.pdbx_seq_one_letter_code
_entity_poly.pdbx_strand_id
1 'polypeptide(L)'
;MLGGATQVGAGRVHAAAQVGGGARVELGVDRVAVVGCRAHRGLRSEQVNRHDNRRDIPQQDNTLSWYMDRQDDPRDAAELGAFLRAARERLRPADFGVAAGRRRRTPGLRREEVAALCGVSPTWYTWIEQGRDVAASAATLRALADGLRLGRVERAHLFRLAGRTDPDPVPAAVADVEPLRLLLDAVDAPAYVLDRHWDVVAWNLAAVTLFEGWLAADASSPPNLLRYVFLDPAAARLIVDWETRAERLVAEYRADSVGLHHDAAHLALVAELSRRSELFDRAWRAQRVVAREGGGRAFAAAEGAARVFEQFTLKPALRPDLKLIVLAPQRQPPQPPPVTLTRVSA
;
A
#
# COMPACT_ATOMS: atom_id res chain seq x y z
N MET A 1 -53.76 -47.12 -33.82
CA MET A 1 -54.96 -46.31 -33.53
C MET A 1 -54.50 -44.91 -33.19
N LEU A 2 -54.93 -43.93 -34.01
CA LEU A 2 -55.16 -42.50 -33.77
C LEU A 2 -54.03 -41.73 -33.01
N GLY A 3 -53.30 -40.76 -33.56
CA GLY A 3 -53.61 -39.73 -34.58
C GLY A 3 -53.48 -38.35 -33.90
N GLY A 4 -52.46 -37.54 -34.18
CA GLY A 4 -52.36 -36.47 -35.20
C GLY A 4 -51.22 -35.51 -34.75
N ALA A 5 -50.32 -34.93 -35.56
CA ALA A 5 -50.48 -34.11 -36.78
C ALA A 5 -51.43 -32.90 -36.49
N THR A 6 -51.13 -31.62 -36.76
CA THR A 6 -50.39 -31.00 -37.88
C THR A 6 -50.21 -29.47 -37.66
N GLN A 7 -49.15 -28.89 -38.25
CA GLN A 7 -48.98 -27.55 -38.89
C GLN A 7 -49.25 -26.21 -38.17
N VAL A 8 -48.28 -25.28 -38.12
CA VAL A 8 -47.85 -24.21 -39.10
C VAL A 8 -48.72 -22.94 -39.06
N GLY A 9 -48.06 -21.80 -38.87
CA GLY A 9 -48.62 -20.47 -39.14
C GLY A 9 -47.53 -19.39 -39.14
N ALA A 10 -47.09 -18.98 -40.33
CA ALA A 10 -46.18 -17.87 -40.55
C ALA A 10 -46.87 -16.51 -40.31
N GLY A 11 -46.10 -15.52 -39.86
CA GLY A 11 -46.56 -14.13 -39.74
C GLY A 11 -45.38 -13.16 -39.75
N ARG A 12 -44.87 -12.85 -40.96
CA ARG A 12 -43.98 -11.70 -41.20
C ARG A 12 -44.87 -10.48 -41.40
N VAL A 13 -44.64 -9.41 -40.63
CA VAL A 13 -45.04 -8.05 -41.04
C VAL A 13 -43.82 -7.16 -40.88
N HIS A 14 -43.32 -6.65 -42.01
CA HIS A 14 -42.39 -5.54 -42.06
C HIS A 14 -43.16 -4.23 -41.84
N ALA A 15 -42.62 -3.33 -41.03
CA ALA A 15 -42.81 -1.89 -41.23
C ALA A 15 -41.50 -1.19 -40.86
N ALA A 16 -40.78 -0.76 -41.89
CA ALA A 16 -39.70 0.20 -41.80
C ALA A 16 -40.29 1.62 -41.84
N ALA A 17 -39.77 2.52 -41.01
CA ALA A 17 -39.68 3.94 -41.34
C ALA A 17 -38.58 4.58 -40.49
N GLN A 18 -37.76 5.35 -41.16
CA GLN A 18 -36.44 5.81 -40.78
C GLN A 18 -36.47 7.34 -40.63
N VAL A 19 -35.38 7.87 -40.08
CA VAL A 19 -34.88 9.25 -40.17
C VAL A 19 -35.30 10.22 -39.06
N GLY A 20 -34.28 10.67 -38.32
CA GLY A 20 -34.10 12.09 -38.05
C GLY A 20 -33.86 12.47 -36.59
N GLY A 21 -32.62 12.85 -36.26
CA GLY A 21 -32.36 13.61 -35.03
C GLY A 21 -31.04 13.24 -34.36
N GLY A 22 -29.93 13.72 -34.92
CA GLY A 22 -28.62 13.59 -34.31
C GLY A 22 -28.50 14.40 -33.02
N ALA A 23 -27.96 13.78 -31.99
CA ALA A 23 -27.27 14.46 -30.90
C ALA A 23 -26.00 13.65 -30.60
N ARG A 24 -24.93 14.00 -31.32
CA ARG A 24 -23.58 13.54 -31.07
C ARG A 24 -23.09 14.31 -29.84
N VAL A 25 -23.05 13.66 -28.69
CA VAL A 25 -22.41 14.24 -27.49
C VAL A 25 -20.91 14.03 -27.67
N GLU A 26 -20.27 15.00 -28.33
CA GLU A 26 -18.82 15.15 -28.32
C GLU A 26 -18.42 15.70 -26.94
N LEU A 27 -17.85 14.84 -26.10
CA LEU A 27 -17.14 15.26 -24.90
C LEU A 27 -15.83 15.92 -25.34
N GLY A 28 -15.85 17.24 -25.41
CA GLY A 28 -14.68 18.08 -25.60
C GLY A 28 -13.69 17.88 -24.46
N VAL A 29 -12.56 17.24 -24.75
CA VAL A 29 -11.36 17.29 -23.91
C VAL A 29 -10.67 18.62 -24.19
N ASP A 30 -10.83 19.57 -23.27
CA ASP A 30 -10.07 20.81 -23.29
C ASP A 30 -8.58 20.50 -23.12
N ARG A 31 -7.83 20.89 -24.15
CA ARG A 31 -6.37 20.85 -24.18
C ARG A 31 -5.83 21.79 -23.11
N VAL A 32 -5.23 21.24 -22.06
CA VAL A 32 -4.36 22.01 -21.17
C VAL A 32 -3.10 22.40 -21.97
N ALA A 33 -2.91 23.70 -22.14
CA ALA A 33 -1.75 24.29 -22.78
C ALA A 33 -0.48 23.99 -21.98
N VAL A 34 0.48 23.33 -22.62
CA VAL A 34 1.86 23.22 -22.15
C VAL A 34 2.53 24.57 -22.36
N VAL A 35 2.76 25.31 -21.28
CA VAL A 35 3.60 26.53 -21.31
C VAL A 35 5.05 26.08 -21.41
N GLY A 36 5.64 26.30 -22.59
CA GLY A 36 7.06 26.04 -22.85
C GLY A 36 7.96 27.04 -22.12
N CYS A 37 8.84 26.53 -21.26
CA CYS A 37 9.97 27.31 -20.75
C CYS A 37 11.10 27.31 -21.79
N ARG A 38 11.46 28.52 -22.24
CA ARG A 38 12.58 28.78 -23.15
C ARG A 38 13.91 28.40 -22.51
N ALA A 39 14.72 27.68 -23.29
CA ALA A 39 16.14 27.52 -23.06
C ALA A 39 16.87 28.86 -23.24
N HIS A 40 17.64 29.28 -22.24
CA HIS A 40 18.73 30.24 -22.43
C HIS A 40 20.05 29.49 -22.42
N ARG A 41 20.70 29.43 -23.59
CA ARG A 41 22.12 29.09 -23.74
C ARG A 41 22.96 30.35 -23.59
N GLY A 42 24.08 30.20 -22.90
CA GLY A 42 25.30 30.97 -23.11
C GLY A 42 25.64 31.91 -21.95
N LEU A 43 26.73 31.63 -21.24
CA LEU A 43 28.00 32.32 -21.45
C LEU A 43 29.14 31.67 -20.63
N ARG A 44 30.17 31.29 -21.39
CA ARG A 44 31.63 31.22 -21.19
C ARG A 44 32.24 30.95 -19.80
N SER A 45 33.20 30.04 -19.89
CA SER A 45 34.36 29.76 -19.04
C SER A 45 35.20 30.99 -18.67
N GLU A 46 35.65 31.05 -17.41
CA GLU A 46 36.93 31.69 -17.07
C GLU A 46 37.55 31.11 -15.79
N GLN A 47 38.86 31.25 -15.72
CA GLN A 47 39.86 30.45 -15.00
C GLN A 47 39.84 30.50 -13.47
N VAL A 48 40.18 29.34 -12.91
CA VAL A 48 41.08 29.07 -11.77
C VAL A 48 41.68 30.32 -11.08
N ASN A 49 41.38 30.48 -9.79
CA ASN A 49 42.37 31.03 -8.87
C ASN A 49 42.32 30.29 -7.52
N ARG A 50 43.43 29.63 -7.19
CA ARG A 50 43.71 29.06 -5.87
C ARG A 50 43.78 30.21 -4.88
N HIS A 51 42.96 30.18 -3.84
CA HIS A 51 43.30 30.81 -2.56
C HIS A 51 42.91 29.86 -1.43
N ASP A 52 43.94 29.48 -0.69
CA ASP A 52 43.89 28.82 0.61
C ASP A 52 43.05 29.67 1.56
N ASN A 53 42.02 29.07 2.15
CA ASN A 53 41.27 29.67 3.24
C ASN A 53 40.72 28.55 4.13
N ARG A 54 41.61 28.01 4.97
CA ARG A 54 41.23 27.39 6.24
C ARG A 54 40.36 28.38 7.02
N ARG A 55 39.04 28.20 6.94
CA ARG A 55 38.08 28.77 7.88
C ARG A 55 37.30 27.62 8.48
N ASP A 56 37.29 27.61 9.80
CA ASP A 56 36.67 26.63 10.66
C ASP A 56 35.21 26.35 10.25
N ILE A 57 34.93 25.09 9.92
CA ILE A 57 33.58 24.59 9.72
C ILE A 57 33.02 24.31 11.12
N PRO A 58 31.96 25.01 11.58
CA PRO A 58 31.31 24.64 12.82
C PRO A 58 30.65 23.29 12.60
N GLN A 59 31.07 22.31 13.39
CA GLN A 59 30.52 20.96 13.40
C GLN A 59 29.08 21.02 13.91
N GLN A 60 28.13 21.12 12.97
CA GLN A 60 26.71 20.94 13.26
C GLN A 60 26.42 19.44 13.28
N ASP A 61 26.51 18.85 14.47
CA ASP A 61 25.81 17.61 14.81
C ASP A 61 24.30 17.88 14.70
N ASN A 62 23.74 17.64 13.51
CA ASN A 62 22.29 17.60 13.32
C ASN A 62 21.89 16.50 12.35
N THR A 63 22.13 15.26 12.78
CA THR A 63 21.46 14.08 12.25
C THR A 63 20.76 13.42 13.41
N LEU A 64 19.51 13.87 13.68
CA LEU A 64 18.40 13.14 14.34
C LEU A 64 17.25 14.06 14.80
N SER A 65 17.34 15.38 14.64
CA SER A 65 16.27 16.30 15.11
C SER A 65 14.97 16.19 14.30
N TRP A 66 15.02 15.90 12.99
CA TRP A 66 13.82 15.84 12.15
C TRP A 66 12.98 14.54 12.29
N TYR A 67 13.48 13.54 13.02
CA TYR A 67 12.75 12.27 13.26
C TYR A 67 12.09 12.19 14.65
N MET A 68 12.34 13.15 15.56
CA MET A 68 11.71 13.20 16.88
C MET A 68 10.74 14.39 17.06
N ASP A 69 10.71 15.35 16.13
CA ASP A 69 9.92 16.59 16.25
C ASP A 69 8.42 16.45 15.94
N ARG A 70 7.95 15.25 15.59
CA ARG A 70 6.53 15.01 15.30
C ARG A 70 5.73 14.46 16.48
N GLN A 71 6.37 14.19 17.63
CA GLN A 71 5.70 13.51 18.74
C GLN A 71 4.92 14.45 19.67
N ASP A 72 5.13 15.77 19.61
CA ASP A 72 4.56 16.71 20.58
C ASP A 72 4.08 18.03 19.93
N ASP A 73 3.41 18.00 18.77
CA ASP A 73 2.72 19.21 18.28
C ASP A 73 1.49 19.46 19.19
N PRO A 74 1.40 20.59 19.91
CA PRO A 74 0.23 20.91 20.74
C PRO A 74 -1.08 20.92 19.95
N ARG A 75 -1.03 21.07 18.61
CA ARG A 75 -2.19 20.92 17.73
C ARG A 75 -2.68 19.49 17.65
N ASP A 76 -1.78 18.50 17.60
CA ASP A 76 -2.14 17.08 17.55
C ASP A 76 -2.82 16.64 18.86
N ALA A 77 -2.35 17.14 20.01
CA ALA A 77 -2.98 16.92 21.31
C ALA A 77 -4.39 17.53 21.40
N ALA A 78 -4.57 18.75 20.89
CA ALA A 78 -5.87 19.40 20.82
C ALA A 78 -6.85 18.67 19.88
N GLU A 79 -6.38 18.22 18.71
CA GLU A 79 -7.17 17.44 17.76
C GLU A 79 -7.57 16.07 18.34
N LEU A 80 -6.65 15.40 19.04
CA LEU A 80 -6.93 14.15 19.77
C LEU A 80 -8.01 14.34 20.83
N GLY A 81 -7.91 15.40 21.63
CA GLY A 81 -8.91 15.73 22.64
C GLY A 81 -10.29 16.04 22.04
N ALA A 82 -10.33 16.80 20.95
CA ALA A 82 -11.55 17.11 20.22
C ALA A 82 -12.20 15.85 19.61
N PHE A 83 -11.39 14.96 19.03
CA PHE A 83 -11.85 13.69 18.48
C PHE A 83 -12.47 12.79 19.56
N LEU A 84 -11.78 12.60 20.69
CA LEU A 84 -12.27 11.78 21.81
C LEU A 84 -13.57 12.34 22.40
N ARG A 85 -13.66 13.67 22.53
CA ARG A 85 -14.89 14.34 22.97
C ARG A 85 -16.05 14.08 22.02
N ALA A 86 -15.84 14.25 20.72
CA ALA A 86 -16.88 14.02 19.71
C ALA A 86 -17.33 12.55 19.68
N ALA A 87 -16.39 11.60 19.78
CA ALA A 87 -16.70 10.18 19.87
C ALA A 87 -17.56 9.88 21.11
N ARG A 88 -17.16 10.39 22.29
CA ARG A 88 -17.90 10.21 23.55
C ARG A 88 -19.32 10.78 23.50
N GLU A 89 -19.49 11.99 22.97
CA GLU A 89 -20.78 12.70 22.95
C GLU A 89 -21.79 12.04 21.98
N ARG A 90 -21.33 11.24 21.02
CA ARG A 90 -22.17 10.51 20.06
C ARG A 90 -22.71 9.18 20.60
N LEU A 91 -22.07 8.58 21.61
CA LEU A 91 -22.46 7.27 22.15
C LEU A 91 -23.74 7.36 22.98
N ARG A 92 -24.64 6.38 22.85
CA ARG A 92 -25.85 6.32 23.69
C ARG A 92 -25.53 5.56 24.98
N PRO A 93 -25.75 6.14 26.18
CA PRO A 93 -25.43 5.46 27.45
C PRO A 93 -26.08 4.09 27.62
N ALA A 94 -27.30 3.93 27.10
CA ALA A 94 -28.03 2.66 27.15
C ALA A 94 -27.29 1.50 26.46
N ASP A 95 -26.55 1.77 25.39
CA ASP A 95 -25.80 0.75 24.63
C ASP A 95 -24.60 0.18 25.41
N PHE A 96 -24.28 0.81 26.55
CA PHE A 96 -23.19 0.48 27.47
C PHE A 96 -23.70 0.07 28.87
N GLY A 97 -25.01 -0.18 29.01
CA GLY A 97 -25.62 -0.56 30.30
C GLY A 97 -25.64 0.58 31.33
N VAL A 98 -25.41 1.82 30.91
CA VAL A 98 -25.44 3.00 31.78
C VAL A 98 -26.87 3.54 31.83
N ALA A 99 -27.46 3.57 33.02
CA ALA A 99 -28.81 4.09 33.22
C ALA A 99 -28.91 5.55 32.75
N ALA A 100 -29.90 5.85 31.92
CA ALA A 100 -30.27 7.21 31.57
C ALA A 100 -30.93 7.88 32.80
N GLY A 101 -30.12 8.36 33.75
CA GLY A 101 -30.62 9.07 34.92
C GLY A 101 -31.51 10.24 34.53
N ARG A 102 -32.54 10.51 35.34
CA ARG A 102 -33.68 11.42 35.09
C ARG A 102 -33.34 12.89 34.76
N ARG A 103 -32.07 13.31 34.80
CA ARG A 103 -31.57 14.68 34.52
C ARG A 103 -30.13 14.67 33.95
N ARG A 104 -29.93 13.99 32.83
CA ARG A 104 -28.62 13.97 32.14
C ARG A 104 -28.43 15.26 31.33
N ARG A 105 -27.43 16.08 31.70
CA ARG A 105 -27.08 17.35 31.02
C ARG A 105 -25.94 17.23 30.01
N THR A 106 -25.23 16.11 30.01
CA THR A 106 -24.08 15.86 29.13
C THR A 106 -24.53 15.00 27.95
N PRO A 107 -24.29 15.42 26.69
CA PRO A 107 -24.50 14.57 25.52
C PRO A 107 -23.66 13.29 25.61
N GLY A 108 -24.26 12.17 25.24
CA GLY A 108 -23.64 10.85 25.26
C GLY A 108 -23.09 10.41 26.62
N LEU A 109 -21.93 9.74 26.61
CA LEU A 109 -21.28 9.26 27.83
C LEU A 109 -20.59 10.41 28.61
N ARG A 110 -20.52 10.28 29.94
CA ARG A 110 -19.73 11.18 30.81
C ARG A 110 -18.27 10.75 30.78
N ARG A 111 -17.37 11.67 31.12
CA ARG A 111 -15.92 11.38 31.23
C ARG A 111 -15.64 10.22 32.17
N GLU A 112 -16.29 10.19 33.32
CA GLU A 112 -16.12 9.14 34.33
C GLU A 112 -16.61 7.78 33.84
N GLU A 113 -17.69 7.76 33.05
CA GLU A 113 -18.22 6.53 32.47
C GLU A 113 -17.28 5.98 31.38
N VAL A 114 -16.74 6.84 30.52
CA VAL A 114 -15.72 6.42 29.54
C VAL A 114 -14.47 5.93 30.25
N ALA A 115 -14.02 6.65 31.28
CA ALA A 115 -12.85 6.27 32.06
C ALA A 115 -13.02 4.88 32.68
N ALA A 116 -14.20 4.60 33.27
CA ALA A 116 -14.54 3.28 33.80
C ALA A 116 -14.59 2.20 32.70
N LEU A 117 -15.23 2.47 31.55
CA LEU A 117 -15.31 1.53 30.42
C LEU A 117 -13.94 1.17 29.84
N CYS A 118 -13.03 2.14 29.82
CA CYS A 118 -11.71 1.99 29.22
C CYS A 118 -10.62 1.60 30.25
N GLY A 119 -10.97 1.46 31.54
CA GLY A 119 -10.01 1.15 32.60
C GLY A 119 -8.93 2.23 32.79
N VAL A 120 -9.26 3.50 32.60
CA VAL A 120 -8.34 4.64 32.76
C VAL A 120 -8.79 5.58 33.89
N SER A 121 -7.90 6.44 34.38
CA SER A 121 -8.25 7.44 35.38
C SER A 121 -9.20 8.51 34.80
N PRO A 122 -10.29 8.90 35.49
CA PRO A 122 -11.16 10.00 35.08
C PRO A 122 -10.43 11.34 34.91
N THR A 123 -9.45 11.61 35.78
CA THR A 123 -8.61 12.82 35.71
C THR A 123 -7.75 12.80 34.45
N TRP A 124 -7.13 11.65 34.15
CA TRP A 124 -6.33 11.47 32.94
C TRP A 124 -7.17 11.65 31.67
N TYR A 125 -8.36 11.04 31.62
CA TYR A 125 -9.29 11.20 30.50
C TYR A 125 -9.79 12.65 30.35
N THR A 126 -9.88 13.39 31.44
CA THR A 126 -10.20 14.82 31.38
C THR A 126 -9.07 15.64 30.77
N TRP A 127 -7.81 15.34 31.10
CA TRP A 127 -6.65 16.04 30.55
C TRP A 127 -6.47 15.81 29.06
N ILE A 128 -6.64 14.57 28.60
CA ILE A 128 -6.53 14.26 27.16
C ILE A 128 -7.63 14.97 26.35
N GLU A 129 -8.88 15.02 26.85
CA GLU A 129 -9.95 15.79 26.18
C GLU A 129 -9.71 17.30 26.17
N GLN A 130 -8.93 17.82 27.12
CA GLN A 130 -8.55 19.23 27.18
C GLN A 130 -7.39 19.56 26.24
N GLY A 131 -6.84 18.57 25.51
CA GLY A 131 -5.67 18.75 24.67
C GLY A 131 -4.40 19.04 25.46
N ARG A 132 -4.35 18.63 26.74
CA ARG A 132 -3.11 18.68 27.49
C ARG A 132 -2.16 17.61 26.96
N ASP A 133 -0.89 17.93 26.95
CA ASP A 133 0.15 16.96 26.65
C ASP A 133 0.20 15.90 27.75
N VAL A 134 -0.35 14.72 27.43
CA VAL A 134 -0.35 13.55 28.30
C VAL A 134 0.04 12.33 27.48
N ALA A 135 1.04 11.59 27.95
CA ALA A 135 1.49 10.38 27.28
C ALA A 135 0.36 9.33 27.26
N ALA A 136 -0.13 8.99 26.07
CA ALA A 136 -1.04 7.88 25.85
C ALA A 136 -0.25 6.68 25.32
N SER A 137 -0.20 5.61 26.11
CA SER A 137 0.41 4.35 25.66
C SER A 137 -0.45 3.70 24.56
N ALA A 138 0.15 2.86 23.73
CA ALA A 138 -0.60 2.09 22.72
C ALA A 138 -1.70 1.21 23.36
N ALA A 139 -1.45 0.68 24.56
CA ALA A 139 -2.44 -0.08 25.32
C ALA A 139 -3.62 0.80 25.77
N THR A 140 -3.34 2.03 26.20
CA THR A 140 -4.37 3.01 26.59
C THR A 140 -5.21 3.43 25.38
N LEU A 141 -4.58 3.68 24.23
CA LEU A 141 -5.28 4.02 22.99
C LEU A 141 -6.16 2.86 22.49
N ARG A 142 -5.68 1.62 22.62
CA ARG A 142 -6.47 0.41 22.36
C ARG A 142 -7.70 0.35 23.28
N ALA A 143 -7.52 0.52 24.59
CA ALA A 143 -8.62 0.49 25.54
C ALA A 143 -9.66 1.57 25.25
N LEU A 144 -9.23 2.77 24.84
CA LEU A 144 -10.11 3.84 24.38
C LEU A 144 -10.86 3.46 23.10
N ALA A 145 -10.18 2.90 22.10
CA ALA A 145 -10.82 2.45 20.86
C ALA A 145 -11.88 1.37 21.12
N ASP A 146 -11.57 0.40 21.98
CA ASP A 146 -12.45 -0.70 22.32
C ASP A 146 -13.63 -0.22 23.17
N GLY A 147 -13.36 0.57 24.22
CA GLY A 147 -14.38 1.10 25.14
C GLY A 147 -15.31 2.13 24.49
N LEU A 148 -14.85 2.90 23.51
CA LEU A 148 -15.67 3.79 22.70
C LEU A 148 -16.30 3.10 21.47
N ARG A 149 -16.02 1.80 21.27
CA ARG A 149 -16.46 1.01 20.10
C ARG A 149 -16.14 1.70 18.76
N LEU A 150 -14.93 2.26 18.65
CA LEU A 150 -14.48 2.93 17.43
C LEU A 150 -14.40 1.95 16.26
N GLY A 151 -14.93 2.35 15.10
CA GLY A 151 -14.76 1.60 13.88
C GLY A 151 -13.29 1.59 13.41
N ARG A 152 -12.95 0.73 12.44
CA ARG A 152 -11.57 0.59 11.91
C ARG A 152 -10.94 1.92 11.50
N VAL A 153 -11.69 2.77 10.79
CA VAL A 153 -11.20 4.08 10.33
C VAL A 153 -10.96 5.04 11.49
N GLU A 154 -11.88 5.06 12.46
CA GLU A 154 -11.79 5.91 13.64
C GLU A 154 -10.64 5.48 14.56
N ARG A 155 -10.43 4.18 14.75
CA ARG A 155 -9.28 3.64 15.47
C ARG A 155 -7.96 4.01 14.79
N ALA A 156 -7.86 3.83 13.47
CA ALA A 156 -6.66 4.25 12.73
C ALA A 156 -6.41 5.77 12.84
N HIS A 157 -7.48 6.57 12.90
CA HIS A 157 -7.36 8.01 13.12
C HIS A 157 -6.90 8.35 14.54
N LEU A 158 -7.43 7.68 15.56
CA LEU A 158 -7.02 7.83 16.97
C LEU A 158 -5.51 7.62 17.14
N PHE A 159 -4.99 6.51 16.62
CA PHE A 159 -3.57 6.18 16.71
C PHE A 159 -2.69 7.18 15.95
N ARG A 160 -3.17 7.68 14.79
CA ARG A 160 -2.47 8.70 14.01
C ARG A 160 -2.38 10.04 14.75
N LEU A 161 -3.48 10.50 15.35
CA LEU A 161 -3.52 11.73 16.15
C LEU A 161 -2.61 11.63 17.39
N ALA A 162 -2.46 10.43 17.95
CA ALA A 162 -1.57 10.20 19.07
C ALA A 162 -0.10 9.94 18.66
N GLY A 163 0.24 9.98 17.37
CA GLY A 163 1.58 9.68 16.87
C GLY A 163 2.05 8.24 17.18
N ARG A 164 1.13 7.28 17.32
CA ARG A 164 1.43 5.88 17.67
C ARG A 164 0.99 4.91 16.58
N THR A 165 1.68 3.78 16.51
CA THR A 165 1.25 2.63 15.71
C THR A 165 0.27 1.78 16.52
N ASP A 166 -0.81 1.33 15.87
CA ASP A 166 -1.75 0.39 16.46
C ASP A 166 -1.12 -1.02 16.51
N PRO A 167 -0.95 -1.62 17.70
CA PRO A 167 -0.35 -2.96 17.82
C PRO A 167 -1.28 -4.07 17.30
N ASP A 168 -2.59 -3.83 17.27
CA ASP A 168 -3.60 -4.80 16.87
C ASP A 168 -4.62 -4.12 15.94
N PRO A 169 -4.23 -3.77 14.70
CA PRO A 169 -5.16 -3.16 13.76
C PRO A 169 -6.32 -4.12 13.52
N VAL A 170 -7.56 -3.63 13.71
CA VAL A 170 -8.77 -4.41 13.44
C VAL A 170 -8.66 -5.00 12.04
N PRO A 171 -8.58 -6.35 11.91
CA PRO A 171 -8.46 -6.98 10.61
C PRO A 171 -9.62 -6.52 9.74
N ALA A 172 -9.34 -6.09 8.52
CA ALA A 172 -10.41 -6.03 7.54
C ALA A 172 -10.99 -7.45 7.46
N ALA A 173 -12.31 -7.60 7.52
CA ALA A 173 -12.96 -8.89 7.33
C ALA A 173 -12.34 -9.55 6.08
N VAL A 174 -11.87 -10.78 6.24
CA VAL A 174 -11.35 -11.60 5.13
C VAL A 174 -12.52 -11.85 4.20
N ALA A 175 -12.72 -10.99 3.20
CA ALA A 175 -13.72 -11.21 2.16
C ALA A 175 -13.45 -10.44 0.86
N ASP A 176 -13.14 -9.14 0.89
CA ASP A 176 -13.20 -8.36 -0.35
C ASP A 176 -11.83 -8.04 -0.97
N VAL A 177 -11.22 -9.06 -1.59
CA VAL A 177 -10.24 -8.87 -2.68
C VAL A 177 -10.94 -8.62 -4.02
N GLU A 178 -12.27 -8.75 -4.10
CA GLU A 178 -13.03 -8.64 -5.34
C GLU A 178 -12.86 -7.29 -6.05
N PRO A 179 -12.89 -6.13 -5.36
CA PRO A 179 -12.62 -4.85 -6.03
C PRO A 179 -11.20 -4.76 -6.61
N LEU A 180 -10.24 -5.45 -6.00
CA LEU A 180 -8.86 -5.50 -6.51
C LEU A 180 -8.73 -6.47 -7.68
N ARG A 181 -9.55 -7.53 -7.76
CA ARG A 181 -9.59 -8.42 -8.94
C ARG A 181 -10.03 -7.68 -10.19
N LEU A 182 -11.06 -6.84 -10.10
CA LEU A 182 -11.47 -5.99 -11.22
C LEU A 182 -10.33 -5.10 -11.72
N LEU A 183 -9.50 -4.58 -10.80
CA LEU A 183 -8.34 -3.78 -11.17
C LEU A 183 -7.22 -4.64 -11.77
N LEU A 184 -6.98 -5.85 -11.25
CA LEU A 184 -6.01 -6.79 -11.80
C LEU A 184 -6.36 -7.19 -13.24
N ASP A 185 -7.64 -7.42 -13.52
CA ASP A 185 -8.15 -7.78 -14.85
C ASP A 185 -8.03 -6.63 -15.85
N ALA A 186 -8.04 -5.38 -15.37
CA ALA A 186 -7.86 -4.19 -16.21
C ALA A 186 -6.38 -3.89 -16.55
N VAL A 187 -5.43 -4.54 -15.88
CA VAL A 187 -3.98 -4.29 -16.07
C VAL A 187 -3.42 -5.27 -17.09
N ASP A 188 -3.01 -4.76 -18.25
CA ASP A 188 -2.33 -5.51 -19.32
C ASP A 188 -0.82 -5.67 -19.07
N ALA A 189 -0.48 -6.13 -17.85
CA ALA A 189 0.88 -6.38 -17.40
C ALA A 189 0.86 -7.33 -16.18
N PRO A 190 1.96 -8.04 -15.86
CA PRO A 190 2.00 -8.88 -14.67
C PRO A 190 1.65 -8.10 -13.40
N ALA A 191 0.57 -8.50 -12.73
CA ALA A 191 0.09 -7.84 -11.52
C ALA A 191 -0.42 -8.83 -10.48
N TYR A 192 -0.16 -8.52 -9.21
CA TYR A 192 -0.55 -9.36 -8.07
C TYR A 192 -0.71 -8.55 -6.79
N VAL A 193 -1.47 -9.07 -5.85
CA VAL A 193 -1.77 -8.43 -4.56
C VAL A 193 -1.09 -9.21 -3.45
N LEU A 194 -0.30 -8.51 -2.64
CA LEU A 194 0.31 -9.02 -1.42
C LEU A 194 -0.47 -8.57 -0.19
N ASP A 195 -0.58 -9.44 0.80
CA ASP A 195 -1.02 -9.08 2.14
C ASP A 195 0.13 -8.55 3.01
N ARG A 196 -0.13 -8.38 4.31
CA ARG A 196 0.87 -7.90 5.27
C ARG A 196 2.03 -8.88 5.51
N HIS A 197 1.83 -10.18 5.30
CA HIS A 197 2.85 -11.24 5.41
C HIS A 197 3.54 -11.53 4.07
N TRP A 198 3.14 -10.80 3.01
CA TRP A 198 3.54 -11.02 1.62
C TRP A 198 3.09 -12.37 1.06
N ASP A 199 1.96 -12.87 1.57
CA ASP A 199 1.16 -13.88 0.89
C ASP A 199 0.46 -13.23 -0.31
N VAL A 200 0.45 -13.93 -1.44
CA VAL A 200 -0.22 -13.49 -2.65
C VAL A 200 -1.68 -13.89 -2.56
N VAL A 201 -2.56 -12.90 -2.50
CA VAL A 201 -4.01 -13.11 -2.26
C VAL A 201 -4.87 -12.94 -3.52
N ALA A 202 -4.31 -12.34 -4.58
CA ALA A 202 -4.91 -12.25 -5.91
C ALA A 202 -3.83 -11.96 -6.96
N TRP A 203 -4.04 -12.36 -8.21
CA TRP A 203 -3.11 -12.13 -9.32
C TRP A 203 -3.83 -12.25 -10.67
N ASN A 204 -3.26 -11.67 -11.72
CA ASN A 204 -3.76 -11.81 -13.09
C ASN A 204 -3.00 -12.89 -13.89
N LEU A 205 -3.51 -13.22 -15.08
CA LEU A 205 -2.92 -14.24 -15.94
C LEU A 205 -1.48 -13.90 -16.36
N ALA A 206 -1.18 -12.63 -16.63
CA ALA A 206 0.17 -12.19 -16.98
C ALA A 206 1.19 -12.45 -15.86
N ALA A 207 0.77 -12.36 -14.59
CA ALA A 207 1.60 -12.75 -13.46
C ALA A 207 1.85 -14.26 -13.40
N VAL A 208 0.84 -15.10 -13.69
CA VAL A 208 1.01 -16.56 -13.79
C VAL A 208 2.03 -16.92 -14.87
N THR A 209 1.97 -16.26 -16.03
CA THR A 209 2.91 -16.50 -17.12
C THR A 209 4.33 -16.06 -16.78
N LEU A 210 4.51 -14.95 -16.06
CA LEU A 210 5.85 -14.48 -15.66
C LEU A 210 6.45 -15.35 -14.54
N PHE A 211 5.62 -15.76 -13.58
CA PHE A 211 6.03 -16.51 -12.39
C PHE A 211 5.55 -17.96 -12.43
N GLU A 212 5.80 -18.62 -13.57
CA GLU A 212 5.34 -19.98 -13.82
C GLU A 212 5.76 -20.94 -12.69
N GLY A 213 4.81 -21.75 -12.22
CA GLY A 213 5.01 -22.69 -11.11
C GLY A 213 4.87 -22.09 -9.70
N TRP A 214 4.99 -20.77 -9.52
CA TRP A 214 4.78 -20.13 -8.21
C TRP A 214 3.30 -19.80 -7.97
N LEU A 215 2.65 -19.15 -8.95
CA LEU A 215 1.27 -18.68 -8.84
C LEU A 215 0.27 -19.70 -9.41
N ALA A 216 0.39 -20.96 -8.96
CA ALA A 216 -0.50 -22.05 -9.36
C ALA A 216 -1.74 -22.12 -8.45
N ALA A 217 -2.88 -22.52 -9.02
CA ALA A 217 -4.17 -22.55 -8.35
C ALA A 217 -4.37 -23.73 -7.36
N ASP A 218 -3.41 -24.65 -7.27
CA ASP A 218 -3.51 -25.93 -6.55
C ASP A 218 -2.76 -25.98 -5.21
N ALA A 219 -2.24 -24.85 -4.72
CA ALA A 219 -1.52 -24.80 -3.44
C ALA A 219 -2.49 -24.87 -2.24
N SER A 220 -2.16 -25.71 -1.25
CA SER A 220 -2.91 -25.86 0.02
C SER A 220 -2.80 -24.64 0.95
N SER A 221 -1.88 -23.72 0.65
CA SER A 221 -1.67 -22.44 1.34
C SER A 221 -1.46 -21.34 0.29
N PRO A 222 -1.82 -20.08 0.59
CA PRO A 222 -1.56 -19.00 -0.35
C PRO A 222 -0.06 -18.93 -0.68
N PRO A 223 0.32 -18.72 -1.95
CA PRO A 223 1.72 -18.57 -2.33
C PRO A 223 2.36 -17.41 -1.57
N ASN A 224 3.56 -17.59 -1.01
CA ASN A 224 4.28 -16.53 -0.30
C ASN A 224 5.50 -16.07 -1.10
N LEU A 225 5.66 -14.75 -1.26
CA LEU A 225 6.75 -14.18 -2.06
C LEU A 225 8.14 -14.50 -1.50
N LEU A 226 8.32 -14.44 -0.17
CA LEU A 226 9.62 -14.74 0.42
C LEU A 226 9.94 -16.23 0.32
N ARG A 227 8.95 -17.12 0.53
CA ARG A 227 9.17 -18.56 0.33
C ARG A 227 9.59 -18.87 -1.10
N TYR A 228 8.93 -18.28 -2.09
CA TYR A 228 9.34 -18.44 -3.48
C TYR A 228 10.79 -17.97 -3.70
N VAL A 229 11.11 -16.73 -3.31
CA VAL A 229 12.42 -16.16 -3.58
C VAL A 229 13.56 -16.93 -2.90
N PHE A 230 13.35 -17.45 -1.69
CA PHE A 230 14.42 -18.05 -0.89
C PHE A 230 14.46 -19.57 -0.88
N LEU A 231 13.34 -20.24 -1.19
CA LEU A 231 13.22 -21.70 -1.06
C LEU A 231 12.92 -22.41 -2.38
N ASP A 232 12.43 -21.68 -3.39
CA ASP A 232 12.17 -22.25 -4.72
C ASP A 232 13.37 -22.01 -5.66
N PRO A 233 14.03 -23.07 -6.16
CA PRO A 233 15.11 -22.94 -7.13
C PRO A 233 14.72 -22.20 -8.43
N ALA A 234 13.43 -22.16 -8.78
CA ALA A 234 12.94 -21.42 -9.94
C ALA A 234 13.16 -19.90 -9.80
N ALA A 235 13.09 -19.36 -8.58
CA ALA A 235 13.29 -17.93 -8.37
C ALA A 235 14.72 -17.49 -8.71
N ALA A 236 15.73 -18.28 -8.35
CA ALA A 236 17.13 -17.99 -8.65
C ALA A 236 17.45 -18.07 -10.16
N ARG A 237 16.66 -18.84 -10.93
CA ARG A 237 16.78 -18.88 -12.40
C ARG A 237 16.05 -17.73 -13.09
N LEU A 238 14.91 -17.31 -12.52
CA LEU A 238 14.06 -16.28 -13.10
C LEU A 238 14.55 -14.85 -12.79
N ILE A 239 15.01 -14.59 -11.57
CA ILE A 239 15.34 -13.23 -11.11
C ILE A 239 16.79 -12.90 -11.49
N VAL A 240 16.99 -11.85 -12.28
CA VAL A 240 18.33 -11.32 -12.57
C VAL A 240 18.92 -10.69 -11.30
N ASP A 241 20.20 -10.94 -11.05
CA ASP A 241 20.91 -10.52 -9.83
C ASP A 241 20.20 -10.98 -8.54
N TRP A 242 19.71 -12.23 -8.56
CA TRP A 242 18.86 -12.82 -7.52
C TRP A 242 19.33 -12.55 -6.09
N GLU A 243 20.61 -12.74 -5.76
CA GLU A 243 21.11 -12.54 -4.40
C GLU A 243 20.91 -11.09 -3.93
N THR A 244 21.27 -10.12 -4.77
CA THR A 244 21.11 -8.69 -4.45
C THR A 244 19.63 -8.34 -4.31
N ARG A 245 18.77 -8.89 -5.20
CA ARG A 245 17.32 -8.67 -5.11
C ARG A 245 16.72 -9.29 -3.85
N ALA A 246 17.18 -10.48 -3.47
CA ALA A 246 16.75 -11.21 -2.29
C ALA A 246 17.12 -10.46 -1.01
N GLU A 247 18.36 -9.96 -0.88
CA GLU A 247 18.77 -9.12 0.26
C GLU A 247 17.91 -7.85 0.36
N ARG A 248 17.62 -7.20 -0.77
CA ARG A 248 16.74 -6.03 -0.81
C ARG A 248 15.32 -6.38 -0.36
N LEU A 249 14.76 -7.51 -0.80
CA LEU A 249 13.44 -7.97 -0.37
C LEU A 249 13.36 -8.18 1.14
N VAL A 250 14.43 -8.66 1.76
CA VAL A 250 14.50 -8.79 3.23
C VAL A 250 14.44 -7.42 3.92
N ALA A 251 15.19 -6.44 3.42
CA ALA A 251 15.16 -5.08 3.95
C ALA A 251 13.78 -4.40 3.77
N GLU A 252 13.14 -4.61 2.62
CA GLU A 252 11.78 -4.15 2.31
C GLU A 252 10.73 -4.83 3.22
N TYR A 253 10.83 -6.15 3.42
CA TYR A 253 9.90 -6.89 4.28
C TYR A 253 10.00 -6.46 5.75
N ARG A 254 11.23 -6.22 6.23
CA ARG A 254 11.46 -5.69 7.58
C ARG A 254 10.80 -4.32 7.77
N ALA A 255 10.94 -3.42 6.80
CA ALA A 255 10.28 -2.11 6.85
C ALA A 255 8.75 -2.23 6.88
N ASP A 256 8.19 -3.16 6.09
CA ASP A 256 6.75 -3.39 6.01
C ASP A 256 6.16 -4.14 7.23
N SER A 257 7.00 -4.79 8.05
CA SER A 257 6.57 -5.64 9.18
C SER A 257 6.79 -5.03 10.57
N VAL A 258 7.06 -3.72 10.66
CA VAL A 258 7.26 -2.98 11.94
C VAL A 258 6.08 -3.10 12.91
N GLY A 259 4.87 -3.41 12.44
CA GLY A 259 3.70 -3.65 13.31
C GLY A 259 3.51 -5.11 13.76
N LEU A 260 4.32 -6.04 13.28
CA LEU A 260 4.06 -7.49 13.36
C LEU A 260 4.93 -8.22 14.39
N HIS A 261 5.51 -7.49 15.36
CA HIS A 261 6.47 -8.04 16.33
C HIS A 261 5.94 -9.20 17.18
N HIS A 262 4.62 -9.25 17.41
CA HIS A 262 3.96 -10.32 18.15
C HIS A 262 3.07 -11.21 17.27
N ASP A 263 3.07 -11.00 15.94
CA ASP A 263 2.26 -11.78 15.02
C ASP A 263 2.89 -13.16 14.80
N ALA A 264 2.16 -14.21 15.15
CA ALA A 264 2.66 -15.58 15.11
C ALA A 264 3.01 -16.05 13.69
N ALA A 265 2.29 -15.57 12.67
CA ALA A 265 2.54 -15.93 11.28
C ALA A 265 3.83 -15.29 10.77
N HIS A 266 4.06 -14.00 11.11
CA HIS A 266 5.32 -13.30 10.86
C HIS A 266 6.50 -14.02 11.51
N LEU A 267 6.40 -14.32 12.81
CA LEU A 267 7.47 -14.99 13.56
C LEU A 267 7.79 -16.38 12.99
N ALA A 268 6.77 -17.17 12.64
CA ALA A 268 6.95 -18.48 12.03
C ALA A 268 7.62 -18.40 10.66
N LEU A 269 7.22 -17.43 9.82
CA LEU A 269 7.82 -17.22 8.50
C LEU A 269 9.30 -16.86 8.60
N VAL A 270 9.66 -15.90 9.48
CA VAL A 270 11.05 -15.50 9.69
C VAL A 270 11.90 -16.66 10.20
N ALA A 271 11.39 -17.42 11.18
CA ALA A 271 12.09 -18.58 11.73
C ALA A 271 12.28 -19.70 10.68
N GLU A 272 11.27 -19.94 9.84
CA GLU A 272 11.37 -20.90 8.74
C GLU A 272 12.47 -20.50 7.74
N LEU A 273 12.42 -19.25 7.25
CA LEU A 273 13.33 -18.77 6.21
C LEU A 273 14.77 -18.68 6.72
N SER A 274 15.00 -18.19 7.95
CA SER A 274 16.32 -18.18 8.58
C SER A 274 16.93 -19.58 8.73
N ARG A 275 16.10 -20.59 8.99
CA ARG A 275 16.58 -21.97 9.13
C ARG A 275 16.88 -22.64 7.78
N ARG A 276 16.15 -22.28 6.73
CA ARG A 276 16.19 -22.97 5.43
C ARG A 276 17.02 -22.25 4.36
N SER A 277 17.37 -20.98 4.56
CA SER A 277 18.16 -20.19 3.62
C SER A 277 19.23 -19.39 4.35
N GLU A 278 20.50 -19.74 4.14
CA GLU A 278 21.63 -19.00 4.70
C GLU A 278 21.66 -17.54 4.23
N LEU A 279 21.27 -17.29 2.98
CA LEU A 279 21.18 -15.94 2.43
C LEU A 279 20.14 -15.11 3.21
N PHE A 280 18.95 -15.68 3.47
CA PHE A 280 17.93 -15.01 4.27
C PHE A 280 18.44 -14.73 5.68
N ASP A 281 19.04 -15.71 6.35
CA ASP A 281 19.53 -15.54 7.73
C ASP A 281 20.57 -14.42 7.83
N ARG A 282 21.54 -14.38 6.91
CA ARG A 282 22.54 -13.31 6.84
C ARG A 282 21.88 -11.95 6.58
N ALA A 283 21.00 -11.86 5.59
CA ALA A 283 20.31 -10.61 5.24
C ALA A 283 19.41 -10.11 6.38
N TRP A 284 18.72 -11.01 7.07
CA TRP A 284 17.87 -10.68 8.21
C TRP A 284 18.72 -10.17 9.37
N ARG A 285 19.83 -10.84 9.71
CA ARG A 285 20.77 -10.40 10.76
C ARG A 285 21.45 -9.07 10.46
N ALA A 286 21.58 -8.68 9.19
CA ALA A 286 22.15 -7.40 8.81
C ALA A 286 21.27 -6.19 9.20
N GLN A 287 20.01 -6.41 9.60
CA GLN A 287 19.08 -5.38 10.08
C GLN A 287 18.89 -4.19 9.12
N ARG A 288 19.20 -4.35 7.83
CA ARG A 288 18.99 -3.30 6.82
C ARG A 288 17.50 -3.01 6.68
N VAL A 289 17.14 -1.75 6.63
CA VAL A 289 15.76 -1.27 6.44
C VAL A 289 15.75 -0.39 5.21
N VAL A 290 14.93 -0.74 4.23
CA VAL A 290 14.81 0.00 2.97
C VAL A 290 13.32 0.11 2.65
N ALA A 291 12.87 1.31 2.29
CA ALA A 291 11.51 1.48 1.82
C ALA A 291 11.31 0.68 0.53
N ARG A 292 10.12 0.09 0.34
CA ARG A 292 9.76 -0.59 -0.92
C ARG A 292 9.49 0.43 -2.01
N GLU A 293 10.57 1.06 -2.47
CA GLU A 293 10.60 1.89 -3.65
C GLU A 293 10.58 0.96 -4.87
N GLY A 294 9.78 1.32 -5.87
CA GLY A 294 9.60 0.57 -7.10
C GLY A 294 10.90 0.37 -7.91
N GLY A 295 10.91 0.81 -9.16
CA GLY A 295 12.10 0.76 -9.99
C GLY A 295 12.19 -0.49 -10.86
N GLY A 296 13.23 -0.51 -11.68
CA GLY A 296 13.54 -1.58 -12.63
C GLY A 296 13.61 -2.96 -11.99
N ARG A 297 13.01 -3.95 -12.63
CA ARG A 297 13.08 -5.38 -12.32
C ARG A 297 13.35 -6.12 -13.61
N ALA A 298 14.43 -6.91 -13.62
CA ALA A 298 14.77 -7.74 -14.76
C ALA A 298 14.49 -9.20 -14.42
N PHE A 299 13.82 -9.90 -15.33
CA PHE A 299 13.55 -11.34 -15.24
C PHE A 299 14.09 -12.03 -16.47
N ALA A 300 14.75 -13.16 -16.28
CA ALA A 300 15.23 -14.01 -17.37
C ALA A 300 14.06 -14.46 -18.25
N ALA A 301 14.30 -14.54 -19.56
CA ALA A 301 13.33 -15.05 -20.52
C ALA A 301 13.91 -16.26 -21.25
N ALA A 302 13.07 -17.26 -21.52
CA ALA A 302 13.49 -18.45 -22.26
C ALA A 302 14.02 -18.13 -23.67
N GLU A 303 13.55 -17.03 -24.26
CA GLU A 303 13.88 -16.58 -25.63
C GLU A 303 15.17 -15.75 -25.73
N GLY A 304 15.90 -15.54 -24.62
CA GLY A 304 17.17 -14.81 -24.59
C GLY A 304 17.20 -13.63 -23.62
N ALA A 305 17.11 -12.40 -24.14
CA ALA A 305 17.32 -11.19 -23.36
C ALA A 305 16.31 -11.05 -22.20
N ALA A 306 16.79 -10.60 -21.04
CA ALA A 306 15.94 -10.39 -19.87
C ALA A 306 14.83 -9.37 -20.15
N ARG A 307 13.63 -9.67 -19.66
CA ARG A 307 12.48 -8.76 -19.71
C ARG A 307 12.59 -7.78 -18.55
N VAL A 308 12.60 -6.49 -18.87
CA VAL A 308 12.73 -5.42 -17.88
C VAL A 308 11.39 -4.72 -17.66
N PHE A 309 11.02 -4.58 -16.40
CA PHE A 309 9.79 -3.96 -15.96
C PHE A 309 10.08 -2.85 -14.97
N GLU A 310 9.25 -1.82 -14.98
CA GLU A 310 9.15 -0.85 -13.90
C GLU A 310 8.13 -1.37 -12.87
N GLN A 311 8.57 -1.60 -11.63
CA GLN A 311 7.68 -2.06 -10.57
C GLN A 311 6.97 -0.88 -9.92
N PHE A 312 5.64 -0.92 -9.87
CA PHE A 312 4.81 -0.02 -9.07
C PHE A 312 4.23 -0.77 -7.87
N THR A 313 4.24 -0.12 -6.70
CA THR A 313 3.59 -0.60 -5.48
C THR A 313 2.48 0.38 -5.10
N LEU A 314 1.24 -0.08 -5.14
CA LEU A 314 0.05 0.72 -4.83
C LEU A 314 -0.60 0.18 -3.55
N LYS A 315 -0.86 1.04 -2.57
CA LYS A 315 -1.57 0.69 -1.33
C LYS A 315 -3.02 1.16 -1.43
N PRO A 316 -4.01 0.26 -1.49
CA PRO A 316 -5.41 0.66 -1.54
C PRO A 316 -5.81 1.43 -0.26
N ALA A 317 -6.44 2.59 -0.41
CA ALA A 317 -6.77 3.45 0.73
C ALA A 317 -7.64 2.75 1.80
N LEU A 318 -8.59 1.91 1.36
CA LEU A 318 -9.46 1.15 2.24
C LEU A 318 -8.80 -0.13 2.78
N ARG A 319 -7.68 -0.57 2.20
CA ARG A 319 -6.96 -1.81 2.56
C ARG A 319 -5.44 -1.56 2.58
N PRO A 320 -4.93 -0.71 3.49
CA PRO A 320 -3.50 -0.43 3.59
C PRO A 320 -2.67 -1.66 4.00
N ASP A 321 -3.34 -2.71 4.49
CA ASP A 321 -2.80 -4.04 4.74
C ASP A 321 -2.48 -4.81 3.45
N LEU A 322 -3.05 -4.40 2.31
CA LEU A 322 -2.81 -4.98 1.00
C LEU A 322 -1.90 -4.07 0.15
N LYS A 323 -1.20 -4.69 -0.80
CA LYS A 323 -0.32 -4.01 -1.76
C LYS A 323 -0.57 -4.59 -3.14
N LEU A 324 -1.04 -3.78 -4.07
CA LEU A 324 -1.08 -4.12 -5.48
C LEU A 324 0.30 -3.85 -6.09
N ILE A 325 0.91 -4.89 -6.63
CA ILE A 325 2.17 -4.82 -7.36
C ILE A 325 1.86 -4.91 -8.85
N VAL A 326 2.38 -3.98 -9.63
CA VAL A 326 2.30 -3.99 -11.10
C VAL A 326 3.70 -3.93 -11.66
N LEU A 327 4.02 -4.84 -12.58
CA LEU A 327 5.28 -4.86 -13.33
C LEU A 327 5.01 -4.35 -14.73
N ALA A 328 5.11 -3.03 -14.94
CA ALA A 328 4.85 -2.42 -16.24
C ALA A 328 6.06 -2.61 -17.16
N PRO A 329 5.92 -3.14 -18.39
CA PRO A 329 7.04 -3.30 -19.30
C PRO A 329 7.73 -1.95 -19.54
N GLN A 330 9.06 -1.88 -19.41
CA GLN A 330 9.77 -0.67 -19.81
C GLN A 330 9.65 -0.54 -21.34
N ARG A 331 9.14 0.59 -21.82
CA ARG A 331 9.19 0.89 -23.25
C ARG A 331 10.66 0.93 -23.65
N GLN A 332 11.06 -0.02 -24.49
CA GLN A 332 12.36 0.07 -25.16
C GLN A 332 12.38 1.43 -25.89
N PRO A 333 13.42 2.27 -25.72
CA PRO A 333 13.56 3.44 -26.57
C PRO A 333 13.57 2.96 -28.03
N PRO A 334 12.93 3.68 -28.97
CA PRO A 334 12.91 3.27 -30.37
C PRO A 334 14.35 3.03 -30.84
N GLN A 335 14.62 1.80 -31.30
CA GLN A 335 15.90 1.45 -31.92
C GLN A 335 16.11 2.43 -33.10
N PRO A 336 17.24 3.16 -33.16
CA PRO A 336 17.52 3.97 -34.33
C PRO A 336 17.55 3.06 -35.57
N PRO A 337 17.04 3.52 -36.73
CA PRO A 337 17.05 2.70 -37.94
C PRO A 337 18.49 2.26 -38.25
N PRO A 338 18.69 1.04 -38.78
CA PRO A 338 20.02 0.55 -39.10
C PRO A 338 20.73 1.53 -40.04
N VAL A 339 21.88 2.03 -39.61
CA VAL A 339 22.72 2.90 -40.43
C VAL A 339 23.23 2.06 -41.58
N THR A 340 22.63 2.21 -42.74
CA THR A 340 23.14 1.61 -43.97
C THR A 340 24.38 2.38 -44.37
N LEU A 341 25.56 1.88 -43.99
CA LEU A 341 26.82 2.41 -44.49
C LEU A 341 26.93 2.03 -45.97
N THR A 342 26.46 2.92 -46.85
CA THR A 342 26.75 2.83 -48.27
C THR A 342 28.25 3.03 -48.43
N ARG A 343 28.98 1.95 -48.71
CA ARG A 343 30.38 2.05 -49.16
C ARG A 343 30.38 2.88 -50.45
N VAL A 344 30.97 4.07 -50.38
CA VAL A 344 31.39 4.81 -51.57
C VAL A 344 32.68 4.14 -52.03
N SER A 345 32.61 3.36 -53.11
CA SER A 345 33.77 2.87 -53.83
C SER A 345 34.43 4.06 -54.53
N ALA A 346 35.72 4.28 -54.29
CA ALA A 346 36.56 5.23 -55.02
C ALA A 346 37.30 4.53 -56.16
#